data_AF-A0A1W2FDU0-F1
#
_entry.id   AF-A0A1W2FDU0-F1
#
_cell.length_a   1.000
_cell.length_b   1.000
_cell.length_c   1.000
_cell.angle_alpha   90.00
_cell.angle_beta   90.00
_cell.angle_gamma   90.00
#
_symmetry.space_group_name_H-M   'P 1'
#
loop_
_entity.id
_entity.type
_entity.pdbx_description
1 polymer ?
#
loop_
_entity_poly.entity_id
_entity_poly.type
_entity_poly.pdbx_seq_one_letter_code
_entity_poly.pdbx_strand_id
1 'polypeptide(L)'
;MGIISKAAASAHRARPFYEEHEISDELKSVLEEEAKHLVGARRRSTEDAFEEGERFDRIATLLPEGTLEKWAVECCGYTARHVRTKRAVHRNLQPYKEILVALAVGPTVLGKMSAATPEQVEQIIGFASMHHRLRVQDVTGIMSGSKEDIEEKPEIDPYDVGGPAGL
;
A
#
# COMPACT_ATOMS: atom_id res chain seq x y z
N MET A 1 -19.41 -16.93 24.72
CA MET A 1 -18.50 -15.84 24.32
C MET A 1 -18.59 -15.69 22.80
N GLY A 2 -19.20 -14.60 22.32
CA GLY A 2 -19.37 -14.39 20.88
C GLY A 2 -18.06 -13.98 20.22
N ILE A 3 -17.68 -14.65 19.13
CA ILE A 3 -16.56 -14.25 18.29
C ILE A 3 -16.99 -12.97 17.58
N ILE A 4 -16.49 -11.82 18.04
CA ILE A 4 -16.69 -10.55 17.35
C ILE A 4 -15.90 -10.62 16.04
N SER A 5 -16.56 -10.39 14.91
CA SER A 5 -15.88 -10.35 13.61
C SER A 5 -14.84 -9.22 13.59
N LYS A 6 -13.74 -9.38 12.85
CA LYS A 6 -12.66 -8.36 12.77
C LYS A 6 -13.21 -6.98 12.38
N ALA A 7 -14.25 -6.97 11.53
CA ALA A 7 -14.99 -5.77 11.15
C ALA A 7 -15.81 -5.16 12.30
N ALA A 8 -16.54 -5.97 13.09
CA ALA A 8 -17.29 -5.47 14.24
C ALA A 8 -16.36 -4.92 15.35
N ALA A 9 -15.19 -5.53 15.55
CA ALA A 9 -14.16 -5.02 16.46
C ALA A 9 -13.49 -3.73 15.94
N SER A 10 -13.52 -3.51 14.64
CA SER A 10 -13.04 -2.30 13.96
C SER A 10 -14.05 -1.16 14.12
N ALA A 11 -15.33 -1.40 13.83
CA ALA A 11 -16.43 -0.45 14.03
C ALA A 11 -16.53 0.04 15.48
N HIS A 12 -16.36 -0.84 16.46
CA HIS A 12 -16.37 -0.44 17.88
C HIS A 12 -15.21 0.51 18.24
N ARG A 13 -14.01 0.27 17.68
CA ARG A 13 -12.83 1.12 17.92
C ARG A 13 -12.93 2.49 17.24
N ALA A 14 -13.72 2.59 16.18
CA ALA A 14 -13.94 3.83 15.42
C ALA A 14 -14.89 4.82 16.09
N ARG A 15 -15.66 4.41 17.11
CA ARG A 15 -16.68 5.28 17.74
C ARG A 15 -16.15 6.63 18.23
N PRO A 16 -15.01 6.69 18.97
CA PRO A 16 -14.48 7.97 19.43
C PRO A 16 -14.12 8.91 18.27
N PHE A 17 -13.59 8.36 17.16
CA PHE A 17 -13.30 9.13 15.96
C PHE A 17 -14.57 9.75 15.36
N TYR A 18 -15.63 8.95 15.22
CA TYR A 18 -16.87 9.42 14.64
C TYR A 18 -17.56 10.48 15.49
N GLU A 19 -17.47 10.36 16.81
CA GLU A 19 -18.00 11.35 17.77
C GLU A 19 -17.18 12.65 17.73
N GLU A 20 -15.84 12.55 17.75
CA GLU A 20 -14.92 13.71 17.71
C GLU A 20 -15.09 14.55 16.44
N HIS A 21 -15.39 13.90 15.32
CA HIS A 21 -15.53 14.56 14.01
C HIS A 21 -16.98 14.79 13.57
N GLU A 22 -17.95 14.60 14.48
CA GLU A 22 -19.38 14.82 14.23
C GLU A 22 -19.90 14.11 12.95
N ILE A 23 -19.38 12.91 12.68
CA ILE A 23 -19.74 12.12 11.49
C ILE A 23 -21.20 11.66 11.64
N SER A 24 -22.03 11.86 10.61
CA SER A 24 -23.44 11.43 10.62
C SER A 24 -23.58 9.90 10.59
N ASP A 25 -24.69 9.37 11.08
CA ASP A 25 -24.92 7.91 11.13
C ASP A 25 -24.97 7.28 9.73
N GLU A 26 -25.49 7.99 8.72
CA GLU A 26 -25.46 7.56 7.33
C GLU A 26 -24.02 7.43 6.83
N LEU A 27 -23.17 8.42 7.14
CA LEU A 27 -21.78 8.43 6.73
C LEU A 27 -20.95 7.37 7.47
N LYS A 28 -21.22 7.15 8.77
CA LYS A 28 -20.62 6.04 9.54
C LYS A 28 -20.90 4.70 8.85
N SER A 29 -22.14 4.46 8.41
CA SER A 29 -22.49 3.21 7.73
C SER A 29 -21.68 3.00 6.44
N VAL A 30 -21.51 4.05 5.64
CA VAL A 30 -20.68 4.02 4.42
C VAL A 30 -19.22 3.72 4.77
N LEU A 31 -18.65 4.43 5.75
CA LEU A 31 -17.25 4.26 6.18
C LEU A 31 -17.00 2.86 6.77
N GLU A 32 -17.92 2.32 7.54
CA GLU A 32 -17.82 0.97 8.09
C GLU A 32 -17.89 -0.10 7.00
N GLU A 33 -18.69 0.13 5.95
CA GLU A 33 -18.72 -0.76 4.80
C GLU A 33 -17.39 -0.70 4.02
N GLU A 34 -16.84 0.48 3.79
CA GLU A 34 -15.52 0.65 3.20
C GLU A 34 -14.42 -0.02 4.04
N ALA A 35 -14.49 0.08 5.37
CA ALA A 35 -13.56 -0.57 6.29
C ALA A 35 -13.62 -2.11 6.18
N LYS A 36 -14.81 -2.71 6.01
CA LYS A 36 -14.95 -4.16 5.79
C LYS A 36 -14.22 -4.61 4.53
N HIS A 37 -14.33 -3.85 3.45
CA HIS A 37 -13.65 -4.16 2.20
C HIS A 37 -12.13 -4.08 2.35
N LEU A 38 -11.62 -3.01 2.98
CA LEU A 38 -10.19 -2.85 3.24
C LEU A 38 -9.63 -3.99 4.11
N VAL A 39 -10.33 -4.32 5.20
CA VAL A 39 -9.89 -5.36 6.14
C VAL A 39 -10.04 -6.77 5.57
N GLY A 40 -10.99 -6.98 4.65
CA GLY A 40 -11.32 -8.26 4.03
C GLY A 40 -10.46 -8.65 2.83
N ALA A 41 -9.68 -7.72 2.26
CA ALA A 41 -8.84 -7.98 1.10
C ALA A 41 -7.76 -9.04 1.42
N ARG A 42 -7.81 -10.18 0.71
CA ARG A 42 -6.92 -11.35 0.95
C ARG A 42 -5.84 -11.55 -0.10
N ARG A 43 -6.00 -10.99 -1.30
CA ARG A 43 -5.00 -11.04 -2.38
C ARG A 43 -4.41 -9.64 -2.56
N ARG A 44 -3.16 -9.59 -3.04
CA ARG A 44 -2.43 -8.35 -3.27
C ARG A 44 -1.82 -8.40 -4.67
N SER A 45 -2.66 -8.41 -5.71
CA SER A 45 -2.20 -8.22 -7.09
C SER A 45 -1.75 -6.77 -7.32
N THR A 46 -1.24 -6.49 -8.52
CA THR A 46 -0.95 -5.12 -8.95
C THR A 46 -2.24 -4.30 -8.97
N GLU A 47 -3.33 -4.84 -9.51
CA GLU A 47 -4.65 -4.22 -9.56
C GLU A 47 -5.19 -3.92 -8.16
N ASP A 48 -5.11 -4.89 -7.24
CA ASP A 48 -5.55 -4.71 -5.85
C ASP A 48 -4.84 -3.52 -5.20
N ALA A 49 -3.55 -3.31 -5.50
CA ALA A 49 -2.79 -2.18 -4.95
C ALA A 49 -3.26 -0.82 -5.49
N PHE A 50 -3.68 -0.75 -6.75
CA PHE A 50 -4.28 0.45 -7.34
C PHE A 50 -5.69 0.71 -6.79
N GLU A 51 -6.53 -0.33 -6.73
CA GLU A 51 -7.89 -0.22 -6.21
C GLU A 51 -7.93 0.19 -4.73
N GLU A 52 -6.99 -0.32 -3.93
CA GLU A 52 -6.85 0.06 -2.52
C GLU A 52 -6.44 1.53 -2.37
N GLY A 53 -5.51 2.02 -3.20
CA GLY A 53 -5.12 3.43 -3.21
C GLY A 53 -6.25 4.36 -3.65
N GLU A 54 -6.99 3.99 -4.69
CA GLU A 54 -8.18 4.71 -5.16
C GLU A 54 -9.26 4.75 -4.08
N ARG A 55 -9.50 3.63 -3.40
CA ARG A 55 -10.46 3.54 -2.31
C ARG A 55 -10.10 4.48 -1.17
N PHE A 56 -8.83 4.54 -0.76
CA PHE A 56 -8.39 5.52 0.24
C PHE A 56 -8.60 6.96 -0.23
N ASP A 57 -8.41 7.26 -1.51
CA ASP A 57 -8.70 8.59 -2.05
C ASP A 57 -10.19 8.93 -2.03
N ARG A 58 -11.07 7.99 -2.37
CA ARG A 58 -12.51 8.19 -2.23
C ARG A 58 -12.91 8.42 -0.78
N ILE A 59 -12.42 7.60 0.15
CA ILE A 59 -12.69 7.77 1.59
C ILE A 59 -12.19 9.14 2.09
N ALA A 60 -11.06 9.63 1.58
CA ALA A 60 -10.55 10.95 1.95
C ALA A 60 -11.53 12.08 1.62
N THR A 61 -12.36 11.93 0.57
CA THR A 61 -13.38 12.93 0.19
C THR A 61 -14.61 12.90 1.09
N LEU A 62 -14.80 11.81 1.82
CA LEU A 62 -15.91 11.60 2.75
C LEU A 62 -15.59 12.06 4.17
N LEU A 63 -14.29 12.17 4.50
CA LEU A 63 -13.80 12.52 5.81
C LEU A 63 -13.39 14.00 5.87
N PRO A 64 -13.38 14.62 7.08
CA PRO A 64 -12.75 15.92 7.26
C PRO A 64 -11.29 15.91 6.81
N GLU A 65 -10.81 17.03 6.29
CA GLU A 65 -9.46 17.14 5.75
C GLU A 65 -8.39 16.72 6.78
N GLY A 66 -7.40 15.95 6.34
CA GLY A 66 -6.29 15.51 7.20
C GLY A 66 -6.61 14.38 8.18
N THR A 67 -7.83 13.83 8.19
CA THR A 67 -8.24 12.81 9.17
C THR A 67 -8.18 11.38 8.66
N LEU A 68 -7.97 11.16 7.35
CA LEU A 68 -7.95 9.84 6.73
C LEU A 68 -6.99 8.86 7.40
N GLU A 69 -5.75 9.25 7.64
CA GLU A 69 -4.76 8.35 8.24
C GLU A 69 -5.13 7.94 9.66
N LYS A 70 -5.69 8.86 10.46
CA LYS A 70 -6.19 8.57 11.81
C LYS A 70 -7.36 7.59 11.75
N TRP A 71 -8.32 7.86 10.88
CA TRP A 71 -9.45 6.96 10.62
C TRP A 71 -8.97 5.56 10.22
N ALA A 72 -8.04 5.45 9.26
CA ALA A 72 -7.55 4.15 8.77
C ALA A 72 -6.75 3.38 9.84
N VAL A 73 -6.05 4.07 10.74
CA VAL A 73 -5.36 3.47 11.89
C VAL A 73 -6.37 2.90 12.88
N GLU A 74 -7.34 3.70 13.28
CA GLU A 74 -8.29 3.35 14.34
C GLU A 74 -9.34 2.34 13.86
N CYS A 75 -9.81 2.50 12.62
CA CYS A 75 -10.86 1.69 12.04
C CYS A 75 -10.29 0.47 11.34
N CYS A 76 -9.28 0.62 10.49
CA CYS A 76 -8.87 -0.46 9.58
C CYS A 76 -7.60 -1.20 10.04
N GLY A 77 -6.88 -0.68 11.04
CA GLY A 77 -5.63 -1.25 11.54
C GLY A 77 -4.42 -1.05 10.61
N TYR A 78 -4.51 -0.10 9.68
CA TYR A 78 -3.39 0.31 8.84
C TYR A 78 -2.45 1.23 9.60
N THR A 79 -1.24 1.43 9.08
CA THR A 79 -0.39 2.54 9.53
C THR A 79 -0.61 3.75 8.63
N ALA A 80 -0.46 4.96 9.18
CA ALA A 80 -0.49 6.20 8.40
C ALA A 80 0.47 6.17 7.20
N ARG A 81 1.67 5.59 7.39
CA ARG A 81 2.64 5.38 6.30
C ARG A 81 2.06 4.50 5.19
N HIS A 82 1.42 3.39 5.55
CA HIS A 82 0.85 2.47 4.56
C HIS A 82 -0.25 3.14 3.72
N VAL A 83 -1.13 3.90 4.36
CA VAL A 83 -2.18 4.67 3.69
C VAL A 83 -1.59 5.64 2.67
N ARG A 84 -0.59 6.44 3.08
CA ARG A 84 0.09 7.39 2.19
C ARG A 84 0.76 6.69 1.01
N THR A 85 1.47 5.58 1.26
CA THR A 85 2.10 4.80 0.19
C THR A 85 1.07 4.26 -0.79
N LYS A 86 -0.06 3.71 -0.32
CA LYS A 86 -1.12 3.18 -1.20
C LYS A 86 -1.75 4.28 -2.07
N ARG A 87 -2.05 5.42 -1.48
CA ARG A 87 -2.53 6.60 -2.24
C ARG A 87 -1.51 7.08 -3.25
N ALA A 88 -0.22 7.12 -2.89
CA ALA A 88 0.86 7.51 -3.79
C ALA A 88 1.01 6.51 -4.96
N VAL A 89 0.86 5.19 -4.72
CA VAL A 89 0.81 4.19 -5.79
C VAL A 89 -0.30 4.54 -6.77
N HIS A 90 -1.52 4.74 -6.28
CA HIS A 90 -2.63 5.10 -7.15
C HIS A 90 -2.35 6.39 -7.92
N ARG A 91 -2.06 7.50 -7.24
CA ARG A 91 -1.91 8.82 -7.87
C ARG A 91 -0.74 8.92 -8.83
N ASN A 92 0.43 8.44 -8.43
CA ASN A 92 1.68 8.71 -9.15
C ASN A 92 1.93 7.66 -10.24
N LEU A 93 1.44 6.42 -10.04
CA LEU A 93 1.65 5.33 -10.99
C LEU A 93 0.43 5.06 -11.89
N GLN A 94 -0.69 5.78 -11.72
CA GLN A 94 -1.88 5.59 -12.56
C GLN A 94 -1.58 5.60 -14.06
N PRO A 95 -0.75 6.51 -14.61
CA PRO A 95 -0.45 6.54 -16.03
C PRO A 95 0.22 5.25 -16.55
N TYR A 96 0.85 4.50 -15.65
CA TYR A 96 1.59 3.26 -15.96
C TYR A 96 0.84 1.99 -15.56
N LYS A 97 -0.40 2.10 -15.05
CA LYS A 97 -1.15 0.99 -14.46
C LYS A 97 -1.21 -0.24 -15.38
N GLU A 98 -1.58 -0.05 -16.64
CA GLU A 98 -1.74 -1.16 -17.60
C GLU A 98 -0.43 -1.92 -17.81
N ILE A 99 0.69 -1.21 -17.93
CA ILE A 99 2.01 -1.80 -18.12
C ILE A 99 2.45 -2.54 -16.86
N LEU A 100 2.27 -1.93 -15.68
CA LEU A 100 2.66 -2.53 -14.40
C LEU A 100 1.83 -3.78 -14.07
N VAL A 101 0.57 -3.81 -14.50
CA VAL A 101 -0.30 -4.99 -14.44
C VAL A 101 0.20 -6.09 -15.37
N ALA A 102 0.52 -5.76 -16.63
CA ALA A 102 1.05 -6.73 -17.58
C ALA A 102 2.38 -7.35 -17.12
N LEU A 103 3.21 -6.57 -16.43
CA LEU A 103 4.46 -7.00 -15.82
C LEU A 103 4.29 -7.70 -14.45
N ALA A 104 3.06 -7.83 -13.96
CA ALA A 104 2.73 -8.41 -12.65
C ALA A 104 3.57 -7.84 -11.49
N VAL A 105 3.79 -6.52 -11.49
CA VAL A 105 4.65 -5.87 -10.49
C VAL A 105 4.01 -5.97 -9.10
N GLY A 106 4.75 -6.60 -8.17
CA GLY A 106 4.25 -6.86 -6.83
C GLY A 106 4.03 -5.59 -5.98
N PRO A 107 3.09 -5.60 -5.01
CA PRO A 107 2.73 -4.45 -4.19
C PRO A 107 3.89 -3.78 -3.44
N THR A 108 4.88 -4.56 -3.00
CA THR A 108 6.07 -4.02 -2.31
C THR A 108 6.90 -3.15 -3.26
N VAL A 109 7.06 -3.60 -4.50
CA VAL A 109 7.79 -2.87 -5.54
C VAL A 109 7.02 -1.63 -5.95
N LEU A 110 5.69 -1.74 -6.16
CA LEU A 110 4.82 -0.58 -6.40
C LEU A 110 4.95 0.46 -5.27
N GLY A 111 4.94 0.02 -4.02
CA GLY A 111 5.10 0.90 -2.86
C GLY A 111 6.43 1.65 -2.88
N LYS A 112 7.52 1.03 -3.34
CA LYS A 112 8.82 1.69 -3.53
C LYS A 112 8.79 2.68 -4.70
N MET A 113 8.21 2.27 -5.83
CA MET A 113 8.04 3.09 -7.04
C MET A 113 7.13 4.30 -6.82
N SER A 114 6.25 4.28 -5.81
CA SER A 114 5.29 5.37 -5.57
C SER A 114 5.91 6.75 -5.36
N ALA A 115 7.20 6.82 -5.02
CA ALA A 115 7.97 8.06 -4.86
C ALA A 115 8.94 8.35 -6.02
N ALA A 116 8.95 7.53 -7.06
CA ALA A 116 9.82 7.69 -8.23
C ALA A 116 9.33 8.83 -9.14
N THR A 117 10.26 9.49 -9.83
CA THR A 117 9.91 10.43 -10.91
C THR A 117 9.39 9.67 -12.14
N PRO A 118 8.66 10.31 -13.06
CA PRO A 118 8.22 9.68 -14.31
C PRO A 118 9.36 8.97 -15.07
N GLU A 119 10.51 9.62 -15.18
CA GLU A 119 11.69 9.10 -15.89
C GLU A 119 12.23 7.84 -15.21
N GLN A 120 12.26 7.81 -13.87
CA GLN A 120 12.67 6.64 -13.11
C GLN A 120 11.67 5.48 -13.28
N VAL A 121 10.37 5.77 -13.33
CA VAL A 121 9.34 4.75 -13.58
C VAL A 121 9.52 4.13 -14.97
N GLU A 122 9.78 4.93 -15.99
CA GLU A 122 10.06 4.45 -17.35
C GLU A 122 11.33 3.58 -17.40
N GLN A 123 12.40 3.98 -16.72
CA GLN A 123 13.62 3.17 -16.60
C GLN A 123 13.36 1.83 -15.90
N ILE A 124 12.58 1.82 -14.82
CA ILE A 124 12.19 0.61 -14.09
C ILE A 124 11.36 -0.33 -14.97
N ILE A 125 10.40 0.21 -15.74
CA ILE A 125 9.59 -0.54 -16.69
C ILE A 125 10.45 -1.14 -17.79
N GLY A 126 11.40 -0.36 -18.33
CA GLY A 126 12.36 -0.84 -19.33
C GLY A 126 13.19 -2.00 -18.80
N PHE A 127 13.74 -1.87 -17.59
CA PHE A 127 14.48 -2.93 -16.92
C PHE A 127 13.64 -4.20 -16.71
N ALA A 128 12.43 -4.06 -16.18
CA ALA A 128 11.53 -5.19 -15.92
C ALA A 128 11.17 -5.95 -17.21
N SER A 129 10.99 -5.24 -18.32
CA SER A 129 10.66 -5.81 -19.63
C SER A 129 11.80 -6.67 -20.19
N MET A 130 13.06 -6.35 -19.86
CA MET A 130 14.23 -7.11 -20.29
C MET A 130 14.52 -8.31 -19.38
N HIS A 131 14.39 -8.13 -18.06
CA HIS A 131 14.87 -9.09 -17.07
C HIS A 131 13.77 -10.01 -16.51
N HIS A 132 12.52 -9.89 -16.98
CA HIS A 132 11.34 -10.71 -16.63
C HIS A 132 10.91 -10.69 -15.14
N ARG A 133 11.74 -10.14 -14.25
CA ARG A 133 11.46 -9.98 -12.82
C ARG A 133 12.05 -8.66 -12.32
N LEU A 134 11.28 -8.00 -11.47
CA LEU A 134 11.68 -6.74 -10.85
C LEU A 134 11.79 -6.93 -9.33
N ARG A 135 13.00 -6.76 -8.77
CA ARG A 135 13.24 -6.80 -7.32
C ARG A 135 13.23 -5.38 -6.74
N VAL A 136 13.02 -5.30 -5.43
CA VAL A 136 13.10 -4.02 -4.69
C VAL A 136 14.50 -3.40 -4.78
N GLN A 137 15.55 -4.22 -4.84
CA GLN A 137 16.93 -3.77 -5.02
C GLN A 137 17.13 -3.08 -6.38
N ASP A 138 16.64 -3.68 -7.47
CA ASP A 138 16.73 -3.10 -8.83
C ASP A 138 16.07 -1.71 -8.87
N VAL A 139 14.86 -1.61 -8.32
CA VAL A 139 14.15 -0.33 -8.21
C VAL A 139 14.92 0.68 -7.35
N THR A 140 15.53 0.22 -6.26
CA THR A 140 16.32 1.11 -5.38
C THR A 140 17.58 1.61 -6.09
N GLY A 141 18.25 0.76 -6.87
CA GLY A 141 19.41 1.13 -7.67
C GLY A 141 19.06 2.20 -8.70
N ILE A 142 17.99 1.99 -9.47
CA ILE A 142 17.52 2.97 -10.47
C ILE A 142 17.10 4.29 -9.80
N MET A 143 16.37 4.23 -8.68
CA MET A 143 15.91 5.43 -7.97
C MET A 143 17.04 6.23 -7.29
N SER A 144 18.17 5.61 -6.95
CA SER A 144 19.30 6.28 -6.29
C SER A 144 20.23 7.01 -7.27
N GLY A 145 19.97 6.89 -8.57
CA GLY A 145 20.74 7.51 -9.65
C GLY A 145 21.77 6.56 -10.25
N SER A 146 21.77 6.50 -11.58
CA SER A 146 22.78 5.87 -12.43
C SER A 146 24.19 6.39 -12.11
N LYS A 147 24.87 5.77 -11.15
CA LYS A 147 26.33 5.77 -11.06
C LYS A 147 26.80 4.42 -11.57
N GLU A 148 27.32 4.47 -12.79
CA GLU A 148 28.32 3.60 -13.43
C GLU A 148 28.73 2.34 -12.66
N ASP A 149 28.64 1.19 -13.34
CA ASP A 149 29.41 -0.05 -13.16
C ASP A 149 29.82 -0.42 -11.73
N ILE A 150 29.05 -1.29 -11.06
CA ILE A 150 29.63 -2.13 -9.99
C ILE A 150 29.08 -3.55 -10.08
N GLU A 151 29.93 -4.37 -10.68
CA GLU A 151 30.30 -5.74 -10.32
C GLU A 151 29.39 -6.52 -9.36
N GLU A 152 28.97 -7.67 -9.88
CA GLU A 152 28.46 -8.84 -9.19
C GLU A 152 29.30 -9.22 -7.95
N LYS A 153 28.70 -9.16 -6.75
CA LYS A 153 29.07 -10.04 -5.62
C LYS A 153 27.85 -10.32 -4.73
N PRO A 154 27.78 -11.51 -4.12
CA PRO A 154 26.54 -12.06 -3.60
C PRO A 154 26.21 -11.41 -2.27
N GLU A 155 25.04 -10.76 -2.18
CA GLU A 155 24.55 -10.23 -0.92
C GLU A 155 23.61 -11.26 -0.28
N ILE A 156 24.04 -11.75 0.88
CA ILE A 156 23.29 -12.63 1.77
C ILE A 156 22.03 -11.89 2.23
N ASP A 157 20.88 -12.54 2.06
CA ASP A 157 19.58 -12.03 2.43
C ASP A 157 19.44 -11.91 3.97
N PRO A 158 19.17 -10.71 4.54
CA PRO A 158 18.91 -10.55 5.97
C PRO A 158 17.57 -11.18 6.43
N TYR A 159 16.77 -11.76 5.52
CA TYR A 159 15.62 -12.62 5.84
C TYR A 159 15.97 -14.13 5.86
N ASP A 160 17.23 -14.51 5.63
CA ASP A 160 17.71 -15.91 5.70
C ASP A 160 18.35 -16.27 7.07
N VAL A 161 18.09 -15.46 8.11
CA VAL A 161 18.40 -15.79 9.51
C VAL A 161 17.11 -16.02 10.30
N GLY A 162 16.45 -17.14 9.99
CA GLY A 162 15.32 -17.66 10.75
C GLY A 162 15.52 -19.12 11.12
N GLY A 163 16.09 -19.39 12.30
CA GLY A 163 16.14 -20.73 12.90
C GLY A 163 16.71 -20.75 14.32
N PRO A 164 16.22 -21.60 15.23
CA PRO A 164 15.86 -21.21 16.60
C PRO A 164 16.90 -21.64 17.64
N ALA A 165 17.11 -20.81 18.67
CA ALA A 165 17.68 -21.25 19.95
C ALA A 165 17.27 -20.27 21.06
N GLY A 166 16.06 -20.46 21.58
CA GLY A 166 15.68 -20.01 22.91
C GLY A 166 15.43 -21.24 23.77
N LEU A 167 16.46 -21.67 24.50
CA LEU A 167 16.42 -22.53 25.68
C LEU A 167 17.64 -22.20 26.53
#